data_AF-D2EFN9-F1
#
_entry.id   AF-D2EFN9-F1
#
_cell.length_a   1.000
_cell.length_b   1.000
_cell.length_c   1.000
_cell.angle_alpha   90.00
_cell.angle_beta   90.00
_cell.angle_gamma   90.00
#
_symmetry.space_group_name_H-M   'P 1'
#
loop_
_entity.id
_entity.type
_entity.pdbx_description
1 polymer ?
#
loop_
_entity_poly.entity_id
_entity_poly.type
_entity_poly.pdbx_seq_one_letter_code
_entity_poly.pdbx_strand_id
1 'polypeptide(L)'
;MVNASSSVYSSYAASNLQNVEFFYYNGRIIPSWLAQYNSSYAIWWLKVESIPSGSSITVYMGFAPTSTNLFNTVNDGEAPQLSSTYAEYDDGYNIFPFYSNFHGTSLNTSKFSIGMPGGSSPTQLGTYSVNNGLTIKVILHGIL
;
A
#
# COMPACT_ATOMS: atom_id res chain seq x y z
N MET A 1 -9.76 -1.76 -6.32
CA MET A 1 -9.56 -0.53 -5.53
C MET A 1 -10.94 -0.03 -5.12
N VAL A 2 -11.09 0.36 -3.85
CA VAL A 2 -12.30 0.98 -3.31
C VAL A 2 -11.93 2.39 -2.85
N ASN A 3 -12.73 3.38 -3.21
CA ASN A 3 -12.66 4.74 -2.68
C ASN A 3 -13.92 5.01 -1.87
N ALA A 4 -13.80 5.09 -0.54
CA ALA A 4 -14.92 5.32 0.34
C ALA A 4 -14.91 6.77 0.83
N SER A 5 -16.08 7.41 0.81
CA SER A 5 -16.27 8.74 1.39
C SER A 5 -16.35 8.67 2.90
N SER A 6 -15.61 9.53 3.60
CA SER A 6 -15.65 9.61 5.07
C SER A 6 -17.05 9.92 5.59
N SER A 7 -17.87 10.63 4.82
CA SER A 7 -19.27 10.91 5.15
C SER A 7 -20.13 9.67 5.40
N VAL A 8 -19.69 8.49 4.94
CA VAL A 8 -20.41 7.22 5.10
C VAL A 8 -19.88 6.42 6.30
N TYR A 9 -18.57 6.45 6.56
CA TYR A 9 -17.93 5.56 7.54
C TYR A 9 -17.41 6.24 8.80
N SER A 10 -17.26 7.58 8.82
CA SER A 10 -16.50 8.28 9.86
C SER A 10 -17.09 8.16 11.27
N SER A 11 -18.39 7.88 11.39
CA SER A 11 -19.04 7.64 12.68
C SER A 11 -18.70 6.28 13.30
N TYR A 12 -18.13 5.36 12.52
CA TYR A 12 -17.84 3.98 12.94
C TYR A 12 -16.34 3.67 12.95
N ALA A 13 -15.57 4.33 12.11
CA ALA A 13 -14.14 4.10 11.99
C ALA A 13 -13.34 4.80 13.09
N ALA A 14 -12.27 4.14 13.56
CA ALA A 14 -11.20 4.77 14.30
C ALA A 14 -10.51 5.83 13.41
N SER A 15 -9.86 6.82 14.02
CA SER A 15 -9.23 7.93 13.28
C SER A 15 -8.13 7.47 12.31
N ASN A 16 -7.43 6.38 12.63
CA ASN A 16 -6.43 5.72 11.78
C ASN A 16 -6.98 4.52 10.99
N LEU A 17 -8.30 4.30 11.02
CA LEU A 17 -9.00 3.24 10.29
C LEU A 17 -8.59 1.80 10.67
N GLN A 18 -7.87 1.61 11.78
CA GLN A 18 -7.37 0.31 12.23
C GLN A 18 -8.47 -0.70 12.58
N ASN A 19 -9.71 -0.26 12.74
CA ASN A 19 -10.85 -1.11 13.10
C ASN A 19 -11.71 -1.50 11.89
N VAL A 20 -11.24 -1.25 10.66
CA VAL A 20 -11.96 -1.54 9.41
C VAL A 20 -11.50 -2.88 8.83
N GLU A 21 -12.45 -3.71 8.41
CA GLU A 21 -12.18 -4.98 7.71
C GLU A 21 -13.18 -5.16 6.55
N PHE A 22 -12.75 -5.83 5.49
CA PHE A 22 -13.61 -6.16 4.35
C PHE A 22 -13.94 -7.65 4.30
N PHE A 23 -15.18 -7.99 3.99
CA PHE A 23 -15.61 -9.39 3.88
C PHE A 23 -16.68 -9.59 2.82
N TYR A 24 -16.80 -10.83 2.35
CA TYR A 24 -17.91 -11.26 1.51
C TYR A 24 -19.17 -11.51 2.34
N TYR A 25 -20.32 -11.67 1.68
CA TYR A 25 -21.61 -11.95 2.34
C TYR A 25 -21.56 -13.13 3.32
N ASN A 26 -20.74 -14.14 3.04
CA ASN A 26 -20.57 -15.33 3.90
C ASN A 26 -19.62 -15.10 5.10
N GLY A 27 -19.18 -13.86 5.34
CA GLY A 27 -18.26 -13.51 6.43
C GLY A 27 -16.79 -13.84 6.16
N ARG A 28 -16.44 -14.36 4.97
CA ARG A 28 -15.04 -14.59 4.62
C ARG A 28 -14.32 -13.26 4.44
N ILE A 29 -13.27 -13.05 5.20
CA ILE A 29 -12.39 -11.87 5.13
C ILE A 29 -11.74 -11.78 3.75
N ILE A 30 -11.72 -10.58 3.21
CA ILE A 30 -11.07 -10.20 1.95
C ILE A 30 -9.78 -9.50 2.33
N PRO A 31 -8.60 -10.04 1.95
CA PRO A 31 -7.35 -9.34 2.19
C PRO A 31 -7.39 -7.92 1.63
N SER A 32 -7.05 -6.95 2.46
CA SER A 32 -7.21 -5.52 2.20
C SER A 32 -5.97 -4.74 2.63
N TRP A 33 -5.65 -3.70 1.87
CA TRP A 33 -4.51 -2.81 2.15
C TRP A 33 -4.94 -1.36 2.02
N LEU A 34 -4.93 -0.64 3.14
CA LEU A 34 -5.22 0.80 3.20
C LEU A 34 -4.09 1.57 2.53
N ALA A 35 -4.35 2.14 1.35
CA ALA A 35 -3.35 2.84 0.58
C ALA A 35 -3.07 4.27 1.08
N GLN A 36 -4.16 4.96 1.46
CA GLN A 36 -4.13 6.35 1.92
C GLN A 36 -5.50 6.72 2.48
N TYR A 37 -5.51 7.76 3.32
CA TYR A 37 -6.73 8.40 3.77
C TYR A 37 -6.48 9.86 4.12
N ASN A 38 -7.57 10.63 4.15
CA ASN A 38 -7.61 11.98 4.69
C ASN A 38 -9.00 12.23 5.31
N SER A 39 -9.31 13.48 5.63
CA SER A 39 -10.59 13.85 6.24
C SER A 39 -11.82 13.58 5.36
N SER A 40 -11.66 13.43 4.05
CA SER A 40 -12.76 13.30 3.08
C SER A 40 -12.94 11.89 2.55
N TYR A 41 -11.87 11.09 2.47
CA TYR A 41 -11.95 9.75 1.91
C TYR A 41 -10.81 8.84 2.38
N ALA A 42 -10.97 7.55 2.10
CA ALA A 42 -9.93 6.55 2.22
C ALA A 42 -9.95 5.59 1.02
N ILE A 43 -8.77 5.13 0.61
CA ILE A 43 -8.58 4.22 -0.52
C ILE A 43 -8.01 2.90 -0.02
N TRP A 44 -8.67 1.80 -0.39
CA TRP A 44 -8.18 0.45 -0.15
C TRP A 44 -7.95 -0.31 -1.45
N TRP A 45 -6.95 -1.19 -1.44
CA TRP A 45 -6.83 -2.27 -2.40
C TRP A 45 -7.35 -3.55 -1.78
N LEU A 46 -8.26 -4.22 -2.48
CA LEU A 46 -8.86 -5.49 -2.03
C LEU A 46 -8.41 -6.60 -2.97
N LYS A 47 -7.99 -7.73 -2.40
CA LYS A 47 -7.73 -8.95 -3.16
C LYS A 47 -8.99 -9.76 -3.30
N VAL A 48 -9.80 -9.37 -4.27
CA VAL A 48 -11.06 -10.03 -4.61
C VAL A 48 -10.85 -11.17 -5.61
N GLU A 49 -11.84 -12.06 -5.69
CA GLU A 49 -11.93 -13.04 -6.77
C GLU A 49 -12.16 -12.35 -8.13
N SER A 50 -11.92 -13.08 -9.22
CA SER A 50 -12.11 -12.55 -10.58
C SER A 50 -13.52 -12.00 -10.76
N ILE A 51 -13.63 -10.75 -11.22
CA ILE A 51 -14.89 -10.12 -11.58
C ILE A 51 -15.04 -10.25 -13.10
N PRO A 52 -15.99 -11.05 -13.61
CA PRO A 52 -16.23 -11.14 -15.04
C PRO A 52 -16.58 -9.79 -15.65
N SER A 53 -16.29 -9.62 -16.94
CA SER A 53 -16.65 -8.39 -17.65
C SER A 53 -18.17 -8.16 -17.61
N GLY A 54 -18.57 -6.92 -17.31
CA GLY A 54 -19.98 -6.54 -17.18
C GLY A 54 -20.66 -6.98 -15.87
N SER A 55 -19.95 -7.70 -15.01
CA SER A 55 -20.45 -8.12 -13.70
C SER A 55 -19.95 -7.20 -12.59
N SER A 56 -20.61 -7.30 -11.44
CA SER A 56 -20.14 -6.73 -10.18
C SER A 56 -20.17 -7.79 -9.09
N ILE A 57 -19.41 -7.53 -8.02
CA ILE A 57 -19.51 -8.24 -6.76
C ILE A 57 -19.85 -7.24 -5.68
N THR A 58 -20.59 -7.69 -4.68
CA THR A 58 -20.82 -6.91 -3.45
C THR A 58 -19.85 -7.38 -2.38
N VAL A 59 -19.15 -6.42 -1.79
CA VAL A 59 -18.29 -6.61 -0.62
C VAL A 59 -18.83 -5.74 0.51
N TYR A 60 -18.56 -6.14 1.73
CA TYR A 60 -19.01 -5.43 2.93
C TYR A 60 -17.80 -4.82 3.61
N MET A 61 -17.97 -3.58 4.09
CA MET A 61 -17.02 -2.90 4.95
C MET A 61 -17.59 -2.94 6.37
N GLY A 62 -16.89 -3.62 7.28
CA GLY A 62 -17.26 -3.71 8.68
C GLY A 62 -16.35 -2.88 9.57
N PHE A 63 -16.84 -2.65 10.79
CA PHE A 63 -16.16 -1.86 11.81
C PHE A 63 -16.20 -2.63 13.13
N ALA A 64 -15.04 -3.00 13.65
CA ALA A 64 -14.88 -3.42 15.03
C ALA A 64 -15.01 -2.19 15.97
N PRO A 65 -15.07 -2.36 17.31
CA PRO A 65 -14.95 -1.23 18.22
C PRO A 65 -13.73 -0.37 17.87
N THR A 66 -13.82 0.96 18.03
CA THR A 66 -12.74 1.88 17.63
C THR A 66 -11.42 1.66 18.39
N SER A 67 -11.47 0.98 19.54
CA SER A 67 -10.30 0.55 20.31
C SER A 67 -9.63 -0.72 19.78
N THR A 68 -10.26 -1.44 18.85
CA THR A 68 -9.73 -2.67 18.26
C THR A 68 -8.80 -2.33 17.09
N ASN A 69 -7.60 -2.88 17.12
CA ASN A 69 -6.70 -2.89 15.97
C ASN A 69 -6.85 -4.24 15.25
N LEU A 70 -7.36 -4.21 14.02
CA LEU A 70 -7.44 -5.34 13.11
C LEU A 70 -6.21 -5.44 12.22
N PHE A 71 -5.42 -4.36 12.10
CA PHE A 71 -4.25 -4.36 11.24
C PHE A 71 -3.24 -5.43 11.66
N ASN A 72 -2.70 -6.11 10.64
CA ASN A 72 -1.76 -7.21 10.73
C ASN A 72 -1.01 -7.36 9.39
N THR A 73 -0.16 -8.38 9.26
CA THR A 73 0.67 -8.60 8.06
C THR A 73 0.16 -9.74 7.15
N VAL A 74 -1.12 -10.10 7.28
CA VAL A 74 -1.74 -11.26 6.62
C VAL A 74 -2.94 -10.87 5.75
N ASN A 75 -3.93 -10.19 6.31
CA ASN A 75 -5.20 -9.89 5.62
C ASN A 75 -5.71 -8.46 5.78
N ASP A 76 -5.28 -7.70 6.78
CA ASP A 76 -5.70 -6.32 6.96
C ASP A 76 -4.48 -5.48 7.20
N GLY A 77 -3.95 -4.86 6.16
CA GLY A 77 -2.74 -4.04 6.27
C GLY A 77 -2.92 -2.62 5.80
N GLU A 78 -1.82 -1.88 5.83
CA GLU A 78 -1.76 -0.50 5.36
C GLU A 78 -0.44 -0.16 4.69
N ALA A 79 -0.44 0.93 3.92
CA ALA A 79 0.75 1.42 3.27
C ALA A 79 1.86 1.73 4.30
N PRO A 80 3.12 1.41 3.99
CA PRO A 80 4.20 1.35 4.98
C PRO A 80 4.48 2.67 5.69
N GLN A 81 4.11 3.80 5.07
CA GLN A 81 4.27 5.14 5.60
C GLN A 81 3.11 5.63 6.50
N LEU A 82 2.02 4.87 6.61
CA LEU A 82 0.84 5.25 7.41
C LEU A 82 1.01 4.92 8.88
N SER A 83 1.69 3.81 9.18
CA SER A 83 2.08 3.44 10.54
C SER A 83 3.15 4.38 11.10
N SER A 84 3.21 4.52 12.43
CA SER A 84 4.28 5.29 13.10
C SER A 84 5.64 4.62 12.95
N THR A 85 5.67 3.28 13.01
CA THR A 85 6.83 2.46 12.67
C THR A 85 6.71 2.04 11.21
N TYR A 86 7.72 2.31 10.40
CA TYR A 86 7.67 2.00 8.97
C TYR A 86 7.35 0.53 8.71
N ALA A 87 6.33 0.29 7.88
CA ALA A 87 5.88 -1.04 7.47
C ALA A 87 5.38 -1.96 8.60
N GLU A 88 4.95 -1.41 9.76
CA GLU A 88 4.48 -2.20 10.91
C GLU A 88 3.35 -3.18 10.54
N TYR A 89 2.37 -2.70 9.76
CA TYR A 89 1.25 -3.50 9.27
C TYR A 89 1.21 -3.60 7.74
N ASP A 90 2.35 -3.45 7.08
CA ASP A 90 2.38 -3.48 5.63
C ASP A 90 2.32 -4.91 5.09
N ASP A 91 1.16 -5.27 4.55
CA ASP A 91 0.88 -6.56 3.93
C ASP A 91 0.70 -6.47 2.41
N GLY A 92 1.16 -5.39 1.76
CA GLY A 92 0.94 -5.17 0.33
C GLY A 92 1.42 -6.32 -0.57
N TYR A 93 2.39 -7.12 -0.12
CA TYR A 93 2.83 -8.35 -0.78
C TYR A 93 1.71 -9.39 -0.94
N ASN A 94 0.75 -9.44 -0.01
CA ASN A 94 -0.40 -10.33 -0.08
C ASN A 94 -1.45 -9.84 -1.09
N ILE A 95 -1.46 -8.54 -1.42
CA ILE A 95 -2.44 -7.90 -2.31
C ILE A 95 -1.96 -7.85 -3.76
N PHE A 96 -0.70 -7.45 -3.97
CA PHE A 96 -0.17 -7.18 -5.31
C PHE A 96 0.70 -8.34 -5.81
N PRO A 97 0.58 -8.75 -7.09
CA PRO A 97 1.45 -9.77 -7.69
C PRO A 97 2.94 -9.39 -7.67
N PHE A 98 3.24 -8.10 -7.74
CA PHE A 98 4.57 -7.54 -7.58
C PHE A 98 4.53 -6.42 -6.54
N TYR A 99 5.33 -6.54 -5.50
CA TYR A 99 5.36 -5.59 -4.40
C TYR A 99 6.78 -5.39 -3.85
N SER A 100 7.11 -4.14 -3.58
CA SER A 100 8.23 -3.77 -2.73
C SER A 100 7.92 -2.44 -2.05
N ASN A 101 8.04 -2.43 -0.72
CA ASN A 101 7.97 -1.23 0.10
C ASN A 101 9.35 -0.62 0.36
N PHE A 102 10.43 -1.16 -0.22
CA PHE A 102 11.80 -0.71 0.03
C PHE A 102 12.15 -0.56 1.52
N HIS A 103 11.63 -1.45 2.37
CA HIS A 103 11.92 -1.48 3.80
C HIS A 103 13.40 -1.77 4.06
N GLY A 104 13.99 -1.05 5.01
CA GLY A 104 15.39 -1.16 5.39
C GLY A 104 16.27 -0.18 4.62
N THR A 105 17.57 -0.49 4.54
CA THR A 105 18.59 0.41 3.99
C THR A 105 19.24 -0.10 2.70
N SER A 106 18.72 -1.19 2.13
CA SER A 106 19.31 -1.88 0.98
C SER A 106 18.27 -2.22 -0.08
N LEU A 107 18.66 -2.12 -1.35
CA LEU A 107 17.82 -2.51 -2.47
C LEU A 107 17.72 -4.04 -2.54
N ASN A 108 16.51 -4.57 -2.76
CA ASN A 108 16.32 -5.99 -3.00
C ASN A 108 16.79 -6.36 -4.42
N THR A 109 18.03 -6.81 -4.54
CA THR A 109 18.67 -7.14 -5.83
C THR A 109 18.13 -8.39 -6.50
N SER A 110 17.31 -9.18 -5.80
CA SER A 110 16.57 -10.30 -6.40
C SER A 110 15.32 -9.84 -7.16
N LYS A 111 14.83 -8.63 -6.88
CA LYS A 111 13.66 -8.03 -7.55
C LYS A 111 14.04 -6.90 -8.51
N PHE A 112 15.12 -6.18 -8.22
CA PHE A 112 15.52 -5.00 -8.97
C PHE A 112 16.98 -5.11 -9.42
N SER A 113 17.23 -4.79 -10.69
CA SER A 113 18.56 -4.52 -11.20
C SER A 113 18.73 -3.02 -11.41
N ILE A 114 19.96 -2.54 -11.31
CA ILE A 114 20.31 -1.14 -11.58
C ILE A 114 20.81 -1.08 -13.01
N GLY A 115 20.03 -0.45 -13.89
CA GLY A 115 20.41 -0.18 -15.27
C GLY A 115 20.32 1.31 -15.58
N MET A 116 21.33 1.87 -16.24
CA MET A 116 21.28 3.23 -16.78
C MET A 116 21.09 3.18 -18.31
N PRO A 117 20.24 4.05 -18.90
CA PRO A 117 20.16 4.18 -20.36
C PRO A 117 21.53 4.58 -20.92
N GLY A 118 22.12 3.76 -21.80
CA GLY A 118 23.32 4.11 -22.56
C GLY A 118 24.66 3.52 -22.11
N GLY A 119 24.71 2.64 -21.10
CA GLY A 119 25.93 1.85 -20.79
C GLY A 119 27.07 2.61 -20.09
N SER A 120 26.85 3.86 -19.70
CA SER A 120 27.84 4.67 -18.95
C SER A 120 27.87 4.31 -17.46
N SER A 121 29.05 4.42 -16.85
CA SER A 121 29.35 4.11 -15.44
C SER A 121 28.34 4.74 -14.45
N PRO A 122 27.93 4.03 -13.38
CA PRO A 122 26.88 4.43 -12.43
C PRO A 122 27.12 5.75 -11.68
N THR A 123 28.31 6.35 -11.80
CA THR A 123 28.68 7.58 -11.11
C THR A 123 28.37 8.85 -11.89
N GLN A 124 27.97 8.78 -13.16
CA GLN A 124 28.00 9.98 -14.03
C GLN A 124 26.63 10.64 -14.31
N LEU A 125 25.49 9.98 -14.04
CA LEU A 125 24.17 10.50 -14.43
C LEU A 125 23.10 10.42 -13.33
N GLY A 126 23.33 9.73 -12.22
CA GLY A 126 22.37 9.65 -11.11
C GLY A 126 22.78 8.69 -10.00
N THR A 127 22.16 8.84 -8.84
CA THR A 127 22.35 7.96 -7.67
C THR A 127 21.00 7.52 -7.12
N TYR A 128 20.99 6.43 -6.34
CA TYR A 128 19.81 6.02 -5.59
C TYR A 128 20.19 5.77 -4.12
N SER A 129 19.19 5.86 -3.25
CA SER A 129 19.31 5.44 -1.85
C SER A 129 18.04 4.73 -1.42
N VAL A 130 18.20 3.65 -0.66
CA VAL A 130 17.10 2.97 0.03
C VAL A 130 17.22 3.28 1.52
N ASN A 131 16.15 3.79 2.10
CA ASN A 131 16.00 4.00 3.54
C ASN A 131 14.51 4.13 3.83
N ASN A 132 13.84 3.00 4.09
CA ASN A 132 12.39 2.95 4.31
C ASN A 132 11.63 3.69 3.19
N GLY A 133 11.91 3.27 1.95
CA GLY A 133 11.55 3.99 0.74
C GLY A 133 12.71 4.02 -0.25
N LEU A 134 12.42 4.41 -1.49
CA LEU A 134 13.40 4.57 -2.56
C LEU A 134 13.48 6.04 -2.99
N THR A 135 14.69 6.59 -2.98
CA THR A 135 14.98 7.90 -3.58
C THR A 135 15.89 7.69 -4.78
N ILE A 136 15.54 8.31 -5.91
CA ILE A 136 16.35 8.36 -7.11
C ILE A 136 16.70 9.82 -7.38
N LYS A 137 17.99 10.12 -7.57
CA LYS A 137 18.51 11.45 -7.89
C LYS A 137 19.16 11.40 -9.27
N VAL A 138 18.76 12.31 -10.14
CA VAL A 138 19.42 12.52 -11.44
C VAL A 138 20.36 13.71 -11.30
N ILE A 139 21.60 13.56 -11.78
CA ILE A 139 22.54 14.68 -11.86
C ILE A 139 22.35 15.29 -13.25
N LEU A 140 21.70 16.46 -13.32
CA LEU A 140 21.69 17.25 -14.55
C LEU A 140 23.00 18.03 -14.63
N HIS A 141 23.88 17.66 -15.54
CA HIS A 141 24.97 18.56 -15.93
C HIS A 141 24.37 19.70 -16.76
N GLY A 142 24.47 20.92 -16.25
CA GLY A 142 24.11 22.11 -17.00
C GLY A 142 24.94 22.19 -18.27
N ILE A 143 24.27 22.28 -19.41
CA ILE A 143 24.90 22.72 -20.66
C ILE A 143 25.06 24.23 -20.51
N LEU A 144 26.28 24.68 -20.27
CA LEU A 144 26.71 26.07 -20.45
C LEU A 144 27.03 26.31 -21.93
#